data_AF-A0A382WKW2-F1
#
_entry.id   AF-A0A382WKW2-F1
#
_cell.length_a   1.000
_cell.length_b   1.000
_cell.length_c   1.000
_cell.angle_alpha   90.00
_cell.angle_beta   90.00
_cell.angle_gamma   90.00
#
_symmetry.space_group_name_H-M   'P 1'
#
loop_
_entity.id
_entity.type
_entity.pdbx_description
1 polymer ?
#
loop_
_entity_poly.entity_id
_entity_poly.type
_entity_poly.pdbx_seq_one_letter_code
_entity_poly.pdbx_strand_id
1 'polypeptide(L)'
;IKGGDQIIEINGEDILGLDRKEVISKLEARFDIEIGTSIDLTIQRSGESEPIKTTVVTDEIIVQGSPMITANISEIELEKIINSQPNVLVYVFSSNCGACAASEEAVNKFRDIYSDEIILIKLNAYDIEYSSFIVENSVYVTPTFVQFENGTSTKNWSGMIEDPKVLYEKIKN
;
A
#
# COMPACT_ATOMS: atom_id res chain seq x y z
N ILE A 1 -19.83 -11.24 -9.53
CA ILE A 1 -20.39 -11.11 -8.15
C ILE A 1 -21.25 -9.85 -8.12
N LYS A 2 -22.36 -9.85 -7.37
CA LYS A 2 -23.29 -8.71 -7.27
C LYS A 2 -23.37 -8.21 -5.83
N GLY A 3 -23.74 -6.93 -5.64
CA GLY A 3 -24.00 -6.40 -4.31
C GLY A 3 -25.11 -7.16 -3.60
N GLY A 4 -24.88 -7.54 -2.35
CA GLY A 4 -25.81 -8.36 -1.55
C GLY A 4 -25.61 -9.88 -1.67
N ASP A 5 -24.66 -10.33 -2.50
CA ASP A 5 -24.21 -11.73 -2.51
C ASP A 5 -23.49 -12.08 -1.20
N GLN A 6 -23.75 -13.26 -0.64
CA GLN A 6 -23.01 -13.81 0.50
C GLN A 6 -22.08 -14.93 0.03
N ILE A 7 -20.79 -14.81 0.31
CA ILE A 7 -19.83 -15.90 0.07
C ILE A 7 -19.95 -16.87 1.24
N ILE A 8 -20.20 -18.14 0.93
CA ILE A 8 -20.37 -19.21 1.93
C ILE A 8 -19.25 -20.23 1.88
N GLU A 9 -18.59 -20.40 0.73
CA GLU A 9 -17.37 -21.21 0.64
C GLU A 9 -16.30 -20.52 -0.20
N ILE A 10 -15.04 -20.78 0.14
CA ILE A 10 -13.86 -20.40 -0.64
C ILE A 10 -13.04 -21.67 -0.87
N ASN A 11 -12.82 -22.03 -2.14
CA ASN A 11 -12.12 -23.23 -2.59
C ASN A 11 -12.64 -24.52 -1.94
N GLY A 12 -13.96 -24.60 -1.80
CA GLY A 12 -14.66 -25.74 -1.18
C GLY A 12 -14.59 -25.80 0.35
N GLU A 13 -14.03 -24.79 1.01
CA GLU A 13 -14.11 -24.65 2.46
C GLU A 13 -15.25 -23.73 2.87
N ASP A 14 -16.08 -24.20 3.79
CA ASP A 14 -17.09 -23.37 4.46
C ASP A 14 -16.41 -22.24 5.27
N ILE A 15 -16.85 -21.02 5.02
CA ILE A 15 -16.37 -19.82 5.72
C ILE A 15 -17.45 -19.19 6.62
N LEU A 16 -18.64 -19.78 6.69
CA LEU A 16 -19.71 -19.29 7.54
C LEU A 16 -19.30 -19.34 9.01
N GLY A 17 -19.47 -18.22 9.69
CA GLY A 17 -19.13 -18.07 11.12
C GLY A 17 -17.67 -17.74 11.40
N LEU A 18 -16.81 -17.70 10.38
CA LEU A 18 -15.47 -17.14 10.52
C LEU A 18 -15.54 -15.62 10.61
N ASP A 19 -14.66 -15.03 11.42
CA ASP A 19 -14.48 -13.59 11.42
C ASP A 19 -13.64 -13.12 10.22
N ARG A 20 -13.64 -11.80 9.99
CA ARG A 20 -12.91 -11.21 8.86
C ARG A 20 -11.42 -11.57 8.85
N LYS A 21 -10.76 -11.63 10.01
CA LYS A 21 -9.33 -11.93 10.10
C LYS A 21 -9.05 -13.39 9.77
N GLU A 22 -9.90 -14.29 10.23
CA GLU A 22 -9.79 -15.72 9.93
C GLU A 22 -9.97 -16.00 8.44
N VAL A 23 -10.93 -15.33 7.79
CA VAL A 23 -11.12 -15.42 6.34
C VAL A 23 -9.89 -14.90 5.58
N ILE A 24 -9.36 -13.73 5.97
CA ILE A 24 -8.15 -13.16 5.35
C ILE A 24 -6.95 -14.09 5.54
N SER A 25 -6.72 -14.57 6.76
CA SER A 25 -5.60 -15.47 7.06
C SER A 25 -5.68 -16.78 6.27
N LYS A 26 -6.88 -17.32 6.04
CA LYS A 26 -7.06 -18.50 5.18
C LYS A 26 -6.74 -18.24 3.71
N LEU A 27 -7.07 -17.05 3.23
CA LEU A 27 -6.71 -16.63 1.88
C LEU A 27 -5.20 -16.45 1.76
N GLU A 28 -4.57 -15.73 2.68
CA GLU A 28 -3.12 -15.45 2.68
C GLU A 28 -2.25 -16.69 2.95
N ALA A 29 -2.67 -17.60 3.84
CA ALA A 29 -1.84 -18.75 4.23
C ALA A 29 -1.86 -19.90 3.21
N ARG A 30 -2.89 -19.98 2.35
CA ARG A 30 -3.02 -21.02 1.32
C ARG A 30 -2.55 -20.59 -0.05
N PHE A 31 -2.62 -19.29 -0.29
CA PHE A 31 -2.29 -18.69 -1.55
C PHE A 31 -1.25 -17.65 -1.18
N ASP A 32 0.00 -17.84 -1.60
CA ASP A 32 0.83 -16.67 -1.89
C ASP A 32 0.04 -15.93 -2.98
N ILE A 33 -0.89 -15.03 -2.60
CA ILE A 33 -1.90 -14.49 -3.51
C ILE A 33 -1.20 -13.60 -4.53
N GLU A 34 -0.63 -14.22 -5.53
CA GLU A 34 -0.06 -13.58 -6.69
C GLU A 34 -1.21 -13.18 -7.63
N ILE A 35 -1.00 -12.09 -8.36
CA ILE A 35 -1.88 -11.69 -9.47
C ILE A 35 -2.03 -12.89 -10.43
N GLY A 36 -3.26 -13.22 -10.79
CA GLY A 36 -3.57 -14.36 -11.66
C GLY A 36 -3.96 -15.66 -10.93
N THR A 37 -3.92 -15.67 -9.59
CA THR A 37 -4.38 -16.80 -8.79
C THR A 37 -5.90 -16.97 -8.92
N SER A 38 -6.35 -18.19 -9.23
CA SER A 38 -7.77 -18.54 -9.33
C SER A 38 -8.33 -18.95 -7.97
N ILE A 39 -9.49 -18.41 -7.62
CA ILE A 39 -10.19 -18.67 -6.37
C ILE A 39 -11.62 -19.09 -6.71
N ASP A 40 -11.98 -20.30 -6.32
CA ASP A 40 -13.35 -20.80 -6.45
C ASP A 40 -14.19 -20.30 -5.28
N LEU A 41 -15.38 -19.77 -5.58
CA LEU A 41 -16.31 -19.22 -4.61
C LEU A 41 -17.67 -19.91 -4.75
N THR A 42 -18.27 -20.25 -3.61
CA THR A 42 -19.69 -20.62 -3.54
C THR A 42 -20.46 -19.45 -2.91
N ILE A 43 -21.47 -18.96 -3.63
CA ILE A 43 -22.20 -17.73 -3.31
C ILE A 43 -23.67 -18.04 -3.07
N GLN A 44 -24.20 -17.65 -1.92
CA GLN A 44 -25.63 -17.59 -1.67
C GLN A 44 -26.17 -16.22 -2.10
N ARG A 45 -27.08 -16.22 -3.09
CA ARG A 45 -27.77 -15.02 -3.54
C ARG A 45 -29.20 -15.00 -3.02
N SER A 46 -29.66 -13.83 -2.55
CA SER A 46 -31.05 -13.65 -2.15
C SER A 46 -32.01 -13.90 -3.31
N GLY A 47 -32.97 -14.80 -3.11
CA GLY A 47 -33.96 -15.20 -4.12
C GLY A 47 -33.57 -16.40 -4.98
N GLU A 48 -32.32 -16.87 -4.90
CA GLU A 48 -31.89 -18.12 -5.53
C GLU A 48 -31.96 -19.25 -4.51
N SER A 49 -32.58 -20.37 -4.90
CA SER A 49 -32.72 -21.54 -4.02
C SER A 49 -31.43 -22.35 -3.91
N GLU A 50 -30.54 -22.24 -4.90
CA GLU A 50 -29.28 -22.98 -4.95
C GLU A 50 -28.07 -22.02 -4.94
N PRO A 51 -26.98 -22.38 -4.25
CA PRO A 51 -25.75 -21.60 -4.27
C PRO A 51 -25.11 -21.57 -5.66
N ILE A 52 -24.56 -20.42 -6.03
CA ILE A 52 -23.88 -20.18 -7.30
C ILE A 52 -22.39 -20.46 -7.11
N LYS A 53 -21.83 -21.36 -7.91
CA LYS A 53 -20.38 -21.59 -7.97
C LYS A 53 -19.75 -20.74 -9.06
N THR A 54 -18.68 -20.04 -8.74
CA THR A 54 -17.94 -19.21 -9.70
C THR A 54 -16.47 -19.18 -9.35
N THR A 55 -15.61 -19.09 -10.35
CA THR A 55 -14.18 -18.81 -10.15
C THR A 55 -13.94 -17.32 -10.37
N VAL A 56 -13.14 -16.71 -9.49
CA VAL A 56 -12.58 -15.37 -9.70
C VAL A 56 -11.07 -15.49 -9.83
N VAL A 57 -10.46 -14.55 -10.54
CA VAL A 57 -9.01 -14.47 -10.69
C VAL A 57 -8.55 -13.22 -9.97
N THR A 58 -7.51 -13.34 -9.15
CA THR A 58 -6.92 -12.21 -8.45
C THR A 58 -6.29 -11.27 -9.46
N ASP A 59 -6.51 -9.98 -9.26
CA ASP A 59 -6.02 -8.93 -10.15
C ASP A 59 -5.39 -7.81 -9.31
N GLU A 60 -4.55 -7.01 -9.93
CA GLU A 60 -4.01 -5.81 -9.30
C GLU A 60 -5.09 -4.73 -9.25
N ILE A 61 -5.53 -4.40 -8.04
CA ILE A 61 -6.41 -3.24 -7.84
C ILE A 61 -5.52 -2.02 -7.61
N ILE A 62 -5.28 -1.25 -8.68
CA ILE A 62 -4.68 0.09 -8.54
C ILE A 62 -5.80 1.03 -8.06
N VAL A 63 -5.91 1.22 -6.75
CA VAL A 63 -6.86 2.18 -6.16
C VAL A 63 -6.30 3.59 -6.37
N GLN A 64 -6.74 4.29 -7.41
CA GLN A 64 -6.50 5.72 -7.53
C GLN A 64 -7.30 6.45 -6.44
N GLY A 65 -6.59 7.03 -5.47
CA GLY A 65 -7.16 7.88 -4.41
C GLY A 65 -7.62 7.17 -3.14
N SER A 66 -6.71 6.57 -2.36
CA SER A 66 -6.94 6.22 -0.93
C SER A 66 -5.62 5.98 -0.17
N PRO A 67 -5.63 6.04 1.19
CA PRO A 67 -4.72 6.84 2.00
C PRO A 67 -3.33 6.21 2.15
N MET A 68 -2.46 6.97 2.81
CA MET A 68 -1.09 6.64 3.18
C MET A 68 -0.85 5.13 3.25
N ILE A 69 0.05 4.63 2.42
CA ILE A 69 0.73 3.39 2.76
C ILE A 69 1.69 3.77 3.90
N THR A 70 1.16 3.89 5.12
CA THR A 70 1.95 3.58 6.33
C THR A 70 2.34 2.14 6.13
N ALA A 71 3.60 1.90 5.76
CA ALA A 71 3.99 0.63 5.20
C ALA A 71 3.71 -0.53 6.15
N ASN A 72 2.67 -1.29 5.81
CA ASN A 72 2.56 -2.73 5.99
C ASN A 72 2.69 -3.36 4.59
N ILE A 73 3.64 -2.87 3.78
CA ILE A 73 3.96 -3.43 2.47
C ILE A 73 5.37 -3.98 2.53
N SER A 74 5.59 -5.11 1.88
CA SER A 74 6.92 -5.70 1.81
C SER A 74 7.90 -4.86 0.97
N GLU A 75 9.20 -5.10 1.11
CA GLU A 75 10.21 -4.45 0.25
C GLU A 75 9.97 -4.77 -1.24
N ILE A 76 9.50 -5.99 -1.55
CA ILE A 76 9.13 -6.39 -2.93
C ILE A 76 7.93 -5.58 -3.45
N GLU A 77 6.91 -5.35 -2.61
CA GLU A 77 5.76 -4.52 -3.00
C GLU A 77 6.15 -3.05 -3.17
N LEU A 78 7.04 -2.54 -2.32
CA LEU A 78 7.61 -1.20 -2.48
C LEU A 78 8.31 -1.05 -3.84
N GLU A 79 9.16 -2.00 -4.21
CA GLU A 79 9.83 -1.99 -5.52
C GLU A 79 8.84 -2.06 -6.68
N LYS A 80 7.79 -2.88 -6.57
CA LYS A 80 6.73 -2.95 -7.59
C LYS A 80 6.04 -1.60 -7.76
N ILE A 81 5.68 -0.93 -6.67
CA ILE A 81 5.03 0.40 -6.72
C ILE A 81 5.97 1.44 -7.35
N ILE A 82 7.23 1.47 -6.93
CA ILE A 82 8.24 2.39 -7.49
C ILE A 82 8.37 2.21 -9.00
N ASN A 83 8.38 0.97 -9.49
CA ASN A 83 8.57 0.66 -10.90
C ASN A 83 7.29 0.78 -11.75
N SER A 84 6.10 0.67 -11.16
CA SER A 84 4.83 0.72 -11.89
C SER A 84 4.20 2.12 -11.96
N GLN A 85 4.60 3.02 -11.05
CA GLN A 85 3.96 4.32 -10.89
C GLN A 85 4.83 5.46 -11.43
N PRO A 86 4.23 6.48 -12.07
CA PRO A 86 4.99 7.53 -12.73
C PRO A 86 5.71 8.45 -11.74
N ASN A 87 5.10 8.74 -10.57
CA ASN A 87 5.68 9.59 -9.54
C ASN A 87 5.44 8.98 -8.15
N VAL A 88 6.53 8.59 -7.49
CA VAL A 88 6.50 8.05 -6.13
C VAL A 88 7.40 8.88 -5.23
N LEU A 89 6.90 9.20 -4.04
CA LEU A 89 7.65 9.85 -2.98
C LEU A 89 7.70 8.93 -1.76
N VAL A 90 8.90 8.53 -1.36
CA VAL A 90 9.12 7.74 -0.15
C VAL A 90 9.56 8.68 0.97
N TYR A 91 8.75 8.78 2.02
CA TYR A 91 9.04 9.49 3.26
C TYR A 91 9.59 8.52 4.31
N VAL A 92 10.89 8.62 4.56
CA VAL A 92 11.56 7.86 5.60
C VAL A 92 11.54 8.63 6.92
N PHE A 93 10.94 8.04 7.94
CA PHE A 93 10.84 8.61 9.29
C PHE A 93 11.46 7.68 10.33
N SER A 94 11.54 8.15 11.58
CA SER A 94 11.80 7.28 12.72
C SER A 94 10.91 7.67 13.91
N SER A 95 10.61 6.71 14.77
CA SER A 95 9.68 6.91 15.91
C SER A 95 10.20 7.92 16.94
N ASN A 96 11.51 8.07 17.05
CA ASN A 96 12.17 8.97 18.01
C ASN A 96 12.75 10.22 17.32
N CYS A 97 11.99 10.83 16.41
CA CYS A 97 12.42 11.98 15.63
C CYS A 97 11.45 13.15 15.77
N GLY A 98 11.87 14.18 16.51
CA GLY A 98 11.06 15.37 16.75
C GLY A 98 10.69 16.13 15.46
N ALA A 99 11.62 16.22 14.51
CA ALA A 99 11.36 16.80 13.19
C ALA A 99 10.35 15.99 12.37
N CYS A 100 10.30 14.67 12.57
CA CYS A 100 9.34 13.78 11.91
C CYS A 100 7.95 14.01 12.47
N ALA A 101 7.81 14.06 13.80
CA ALA A 101 6.55 14.40 14.46
C ALA A 101 6.04 15.80 14.06
N ALA A 102 6.94 16.79 14.00
CA ALA A 102 6.59 18.13 13.55
C ALA A 102 6.16 18.19 12.06
N SER A 103 6.68 17.28 11.23
CA SER A 103 6.32 17.22 9.80
C SER A 103 5.04 16.45 9.51
N GLU A 104 4.51 15.69 10.48
CA GLU A 104 3.48 14.69 10.23
C GLU A 104 2.20 15.29 9.65
N GLU A 105 1.73 16.41 10.21
CA GLU A 105 0.53 17.09 9.71
C GLU A 105 0.69 17.56 8.26
N ALA A 106 1.84 18.16 7.93
CA ALA A 106 2.11 18.66 6.58
C ALA A 106 2.25 17.53 5.56
N VAL A 107 2.93 16.44 5.92
CA VAL A 107 3.08 15.25 5.08
C VAL A 107 1.73 14.56 4.84
N ASN A 108 0.87 14.48 5.86
CA ASN A 108 -0.47 13.92 5.72
C ASN A 108 -1.36 14.79 4.82
N LYS A 109 -1.31 16.12 4.96
CA LYS A 109 -2.03 17.04 4.07
C LYS A 109 -1.52 16.97 2.65
N PHE A 110 -0.21 16.85 2.45
CA PHE A 110 0.39 16.72 1.12
C PHE A 110 -0.19 15.50 0.40
N ARG A 111 -0.22 14.35 1.07
CA ARG A 111 -0.86 13.15 0.55
C ARG A 111 -2.30 13.42 0.11
N ASP A 112 -3.10 14.03 0.98
CA ASP A 112 -4.53 14.24 0.71
C ASP A 112 -4.76 15.21 -0.46
N ILE A 113 -3.88 16.19 -0.64
CA ILE A 113 -4.00 17.21 -1.69
C ILE A 113 -3.49 16.70 -3.05
N TYR A 114 -2.43 15.87 -3.05
CA TYR A 114 -1.69 15.51 -4.26
C TYR A 114 -1.73 14.02 -4.59
N SER A 115 -2.65 13.24 -4.00
CA SER A 115 -2.76 11.79 -4.20
C SER A 115 -2.99 11.35 -5.65
N ASP A 116 -3.59 12.22 -6.47
CA ASP A 116 -3.87 11.93 -7.88
C ASP A 116 -2.61 12.10 -8.76
N GLU A 117 -1.59 12.79 -8.26
CA GLU A 117 -0.35 13.07 -8.99
C GLU A 117 0.85 12.27 -8.46
N ILE A 118 0.92 12.08 -7.14
CA ILE A 118 2.10 11.58 -6.43
C ILE A 118 1.67 10.55 -5.38
N ILE A 119 2.22 9.35 -5.47
CA ILE A 119 2.03 8.33 -4.45
C ILE A 119 3.04 8.54 -3.33
N LEU A 120 2.52 8.79 -2.11
CA LEU A 120 3.35 8.92 -0.91
C LEU A 120 3.37 7.61 -0.10
N ILE A 121 4.57 7.07 0.11
CA ILE A 121 4.83 5.89 0.94
C ILE A 121 5.61 6.31 2.18
N LYS A 122 5.25 5.83 3.37
CA LYS A 122 6.01 6.10 4.61
C LYS A 122 6.73 4.84 5.08
N LEU A 123 8.05 4.94 5.26
CA LEU A 123 8.89 3.86 5.78
C LEU A 123 9.54 4.26 7.10
N ASN A 124 9.61 3.34 8.05
CA ASN A 124 10.39 3.54 9.27
C ASN A 124 11.84 3.12 9.00
N ALA A 125 12.80 4.02 9.24
CA ALA A 125 14.23 3.76 9.04
C ALA A 125 14.79 2.62 9.90
N TYR A 126 14.09 2.26 10.98
CA TYR A 126 14.48 1.17 11.87
C TYR A 126 13.79 -0.16 11.57
N ASP A 127 12.93 -0.21 10.56
CA ASP A 127 12.40 -1.47 10.08
C ASP A 127 13.46 -2.20 9.26
N ILE A 128 13.80 -3.42 9.68
CA ILE A 128 14.86 -4.20 9.04
C ILE A 128 14.50 -4.60 7.62
N GLU A 129 13.19 -4.72 7.33
CA GLU A 129 12.68 -5.06 6.01
C GLU A 129 13.08 -4.03 4.95
N TYR A 130 13.24 -2.75 5.32
CA TYR A 130 13.62 -1.69 4.38
C TYR A 130 15.11 -1.35 4.41
N SER A 131 15.93 -2.18 5.06
CA SER A 131 17.35 -1.86 5.26
C SER A 131 18.12 -1.73 3.93
N SER A 132 17.79 -2.52 2.91
CA SER A 132 18.37 -2.40 1.57
C SER A 132 17.99 -1.07 0.94
N PHE A 133 16.69 -0.74 0.90
CA PHE A 133 16.19 0.55 0.43
C PHE A 133 16.89 1.75 1.09
N ILE A 134 17.06 1.73 2.42
CA ILE A 134 17.70 2.81 3.19
C ILE A 134 19.16 3.02 2.77
N VAL A 135 19.91 1.92 2.59
CA VAL A 135 21.32 1.97 2.18
C VAL A 135 21.45 2.43 0.73
N GLU A 136 20.68 1.84 -0.18
CA GLU A 136 20.73 2.14 -1.62
C GLU A 136 20.37 3.59 -1.93
N ASN A 137 19.41 4.15 -1.21
CA ASN A 137 18.97 5.54 -1.38
C ASN A 137 19.73 6.53 -0.49
N SER A 138 20.81 6.08 0.17
CA SER A 138 21.70 6.92 0.98
C SER A 138 20.96 7.72 2.06
N VAL A 139 20.02 7.06 2.74
CA VAL A 139 19.21 7.69 3.80
C VAL A 139 19.96 7.63 5.13
N TYR A 140 20.66 8.72 5.47
CA TYR A 140 21.50 8.79 6.68
C TYR A 140 20.84 9.46 7.89
N VAL A 141 19.78 10.24 7.67
CA VAL A 141 19.07 10.99 8.71
C VAL A 141 17.56 10.93 8.46
N THR A 142 16.77 11.24 9.48
CA THR A 142 15.31 11.35 9.36
C THR A 142 14.83 12.73 9.85
N PRO A 143 13.75 13.29 9.27
CA PRO A 143 13.04 12.77 8.10
C PRO A 143 13.84 12.95 6.80
N THR A 144 13.71 11.98 5.89
CA THR A 144 14.25 12.05 4.53
C THR A 144 13.17 11.68 3.52
N PHE A 145 13.21 12.33 2.36
CA PHE A 145 12.32 12.10 1.25
C PHE A 145 13.14 11.61 0.06
N VAL A 146 12.67 10.57 -0.61
CA VAL A 146 13.28 10.01 -1.82
C VAL A 146 12.24 10.00 -2.92
N GLN A 147 12.51 10.69 -4.02
CA GLN A 147 11.64 10.82 -5.17
C GLN A 147 12.05 9.85 -6.27
N PHE A 148 11.05 9.17 -6.81
CA PHE A 148 11.19 8.30 -7.96
C PHE A 148 10.28 8.78 -9.09
N GLU A 149 10.84 8.82 -10.30
CA GLU A 149 10.10 9.07 -11.54
C GLU A 149 10.28 7.88 -12.46
N ASN A 150 9.17 7.20 -12.78
CA ASN A 150 9.15 5.98 -13.60
C ASN A 150 10.21 4.94 -13.16
N GLY A 151 10.23 4.60 -11.87
CA GLY A 151 11.18 3.64 -11.29
C GLY A 151 12.59 4.17 -11.03
N THR A 152 12.94 5.37 -11.50
CA THR A 152 14.30 5.93 -11.32
C THR A 152 14.32 6.92 -10.17
N SER A 153 15.23 6.72 -9.20
CA SER A 153 15.47 7.70 -8.14
C SER A 153 16.04 8.99 -8.74
N THR A 154 15.33 10.10 -8.61
CA THR A 154 15.73 11.39 -9.20
C THR A 154 16.26 12.36 -8.15
N LYS A 155 15.81 12.22 -6.90
CA LYS A 155 16.14 13.16 -5.83
C LYS A 155 16.03 12.54 -4.46
N ASN A 156 16.93 12.92 -3.55
CA ASN A 156 16.73 12.74 -2.12
C ASN A 156 17.01 14.04 -1.37
N TRP A 157 16.31 14.26 -0.26
CA TRP A 157 16.61 15.37 0.63
C TRP A 157 16.10 15.08 2.04
N SER A 158 16.77 15.68 3.02
CA SER A 158 16.39 15.57 4.42
C SER A 158 15.92 16.91 4.96
N GLY A 159 15.05 16.87 5.96
CA GLY A 159 14.62 18.06 6.68
C GLY A 159 13.13 18.08 6.98
N MET A 160 12.79 18.87 8.01
CA MET A 160 11.42 19.07 8.45
C MET A 160 10.59 19.78 7.38
N ILE A 161 9.32 19.40 7.26
CA ILE A 161 8.34 20.00 6.35
C ILE A 161 7.19 20.55 7.18
N GLU A 162 6.94 21.86 7.10
CA GLU A 162 5.86 22.51 7.85
C GLU A 162 4.62 22.79 6.98
N ASP A 163 4.76 22.79 5.65
CA ASP A 163 3.70 23.10 4.70
C ASP A 163 3.69 22.09 3.53
N PRO A 164 2.55 21.46 3.19
CA PRO A 164 2.44 20.56 2.05
C PRO A 164 2.86 21.20 0.71
N LYS A 165 2.66 22.50 0.53
CA LYS A 165 3.06 23.20 -0.71
C LYS A 165 4.57 23.27 -0.86
N VAL A 166 5.29 23.50 0.24
CA VAL A 166 6.76 23.50 0.24
C VAL A 166 7.29 22.12 -0.15
N LEU A 167 6.61 21.06 0.30
CA LEU A 167 6.95 19.69 -0.12
C LEU A 167 6.72 19.50 -1.63
N TYR A 168 5.58 19.94 -2.16
CA TYR A 168 5.29 19.88 -3.59
C TYR A 168 6.29 20.67 -4.45
N GLU A 169 6.65 21.87 -4.03
CA GLU A 169 7.65 22.70 -4.72
C GLU A 169 9.03 22.04 -4.74
N LYS A 170 9.42 21.33 -3.67
CA LYS A 170 10.69 20.58 -3.63
C LYS A 170 10.73 19.42 -4.61
N ILE A 171 9.57 18.83 -4.95
CA ILE A 171 9.44 17.72 -5.90
C ILE A 171 9.54 18.22 -7.34
N LYS A 172 9.00 19.41 -7.63
CA LYS A 172 8.97 19.97 -9.00
C LYS A 172 10.24 20.72 -9.41
N ASN A 173 11.06 21.15 -8.45
CA ASN A 173 12.33 21.85 -8.67
C ASN A 173 13.52 20.90 -8.66
#